data_AF-A0A7V3TY60-F1
#
_entry.id   AF-A0A7V3TY60-F1
#
_cell.length_a   1.000
_cell.length_b   1.000
_cell.length_c   1.000
_cell.angle_alpha   90.00
_cell.angle_beta   90.00
_cell.angle_gamma   90.00
#
_symmetry.space_group_name_H-M   'P 1'
#
loop_
_entity.id
_entity.type
_entity.pdbx_description
1 polymer ?
#
loop_
_entity_poly.entity_id
_entity_poly.type
_entity_poly.pdbx_seq_one_letter_code
_entity_poly.pdbx_strand_id
1 'polypeptide(L)'
;MIGPCGMIVLTWLWLAGVWLSGWASISLLARFGTRQSLSTKERGKLAGDLATAFLTGVLVCVLPLYVILAVVGRLSAVAFVTVLCVQLGLACLGARSLLRELRHHAGRLQDWWGLVGWALVVGLLASAAALWGYDAQAIYGLKAKILADGLSIYGPDFMDPYRVHYWNNYPLLVPLLEAQVFFWRNQWALLTGEELWNDLGMPVLLWGFIIALVLQVAAATERRWVGCGPWMGLLFAITPMLWRWTEGAGLSGSVDVVFAGFVLSAVLELCQLAERTQLQWGPLIRGALFLTGACLTKQEGVIATGAILGAFVATTVWKLWRGRDSLASLAVRRVILSGARCLLLVGLLVLPTFVFLRVVHGCMPAPPYSRPYLETLNLDWLSRISDRPLTVGAFAVNEFFNNRWGLLWLLGSLSLFLPRRHPIDAATVFCRAFLVLVLAAYLAIFVVTPYPLHFHLHTAFARLMFHIFPVFVVVAIEQIASLPWKRPALPAEPIAG
;
A
#
# COMPACT_ATOMS: atom_id res chain seq x y z
N MET A 1 -38.50 0.72 -3.19
CA MET A 1 -37.82 -0.42 -3.83
C MET A 1 -36.58 0.07 -4.56
N ILE A 2 -35.64 0.66 -3.81
CA ILE A 2 -34.28 0.81 -4.30
C ILE A 2 -33.61 -0.52 -3.94
N GLY A 3 -33.50 -1.43 -4.92
CA GLY A 3 -32.90 -2.75 -4.71
C GLY A 3 -31.40 -2.70 -4.37
N PRO A 4 -30.65 -3.81 -4.57
CA PRO A 4 -29.19 -3.89 -4.30
C PRO A 4 -28.33 -2.75 -4.88
N CYS A 5 -28.87 -1.99 -5.83
CA CYS A 5 -28.29 -0.74 -6.36
C CYS A 5 -28.00 0.33 -5.29
N GLY A 6 -28.78 0.42 -4.20
CA GLY A 6 -28.60 1.47 -3.18
C GLY A 6 -27.22 1.41 -2.49
N MET A 7 -26.80 0.20 -2.09
CA MET A 7 -25.49 -0.02 -1.45
C MET A 7 -24.32 0.23 -2.39
N ILE A 8 -24.47 -0.17 -3.64
CA ILE A 8 -23.46 0.09 -4.68
C ILE A 8 -23.27 1.60 -4.82
N VAL A 9 -24.36 2.37 -4.99
CA VAL A 9 -24.29 3.82 -5.11
C VAL A 9 -23.67 4.47 -3.88
N LEU A 10 -24.09 4.08 -2.67
CA LEU A 10 -23.53 4.60 -1.41
C LEU A 10 -22.01 4.36 -1.34
N THR A 11 -21.58 3.15 -1.67
CA THR A 11 -20.16 2.78 -1.65
C THR A 11 -19.36 3.60 -2.67
N TRP A 12 -19.88 3.80 -3.88
CA TRP A 12 -19.24 4.66 -4.89
C TRP A 12 -19.17 6.12 -4.49
N LEU A 13 -20.21 6.68 -3.89
CA LEU A 13 -20.22 8.05 -3.40
C LEU A 13 -19.21 8.24 -2.26
N TRP A 14 -19.17 7.29 -1.33
CA TRP A 14 -18.18 7.27 -0.26
C TRP A 14 -16.76 7.19 -0.84
N LEU A 15 -16.54 6.33 -1.84
CA LEU A 15 -15.26 6.14 -2.51
C LEU A 15 -14.81 7.43 -3.22
N ALA A 16 -15.71 8.10 -3.93
CA ALA A 16 -15.44 9.41 -4.52
C ALA A 16 -15.07 10.45 -3.44
N GLY A 17 -15.78 10.44 -2.30
CA GLY A 17 -15.45 11.27 -1.14
C GLY A 17 -14.04 11.01 -0.60
N VAL A 18 -13.60 9.75 -0.54
CA VAL A 18 -12.23 9.38 -0.18
C VAL A 18 -11.21 9.99 -1.15
N TRP A 19 -11.37 9.79 -2.45
CA TRP A 19 -10.47 10.36 -3.45
C TRP A 19 -10.36 11.89 -3.35
N LEU A 20 -11.51 12.56 -3.26
CA LEU A 20 -11.57 14.01 -3.25
C LEU A 20 -11.00 14.60 -1.96
N SER A 21 -11.32 14.01 -0.79
CA SER A 21 -10.76 14.47 0.49
C SER A 21 -9.25 14.29 0.56
N GLY A 22 -8.73 13.18 0.04
CA GLY A 22 -7.29 12.96 -0.08
C GLY A 22 -6.61 13.91 -1.07
N TRP A 23 -7.26 14.24 -2.20
CA TRP A 23 -6.76 15.23 -3.15
C TRP A 23 -6.61 16.62 -2.49
N ALA A 24 -7.61 17.04 -1.71
CA ALA A 24 -7.54 18.27 -0.93
C ALA A 24 -6.36 18.24 0.05
N SER A 25 -6.19 17.12 0.75
CA SER A 25 -5.13 16.94 1.76
C SER A 25 -3.74 17.04 1.15
N ILE A 26 -3.50 16.38 0.01
CA ILE A 26 -2.22 16.48 -0.73
C ILE A 26 -2.00 17.91 -1.23
N SER A 27 -3.05 18.55 -1.76
CA SER A 27 -2.96 19.93 -2.25
C SER A 27 -2.61 20.91 -1.12
N LEU A 28 -3.09 20.67 0.10
CA LEU A 28 -2.74 21.44 1.30
C LEU A 28 -1.30 21.15 1.74
N LEU A 29 -0.90 19.87 1.81
CA LEU A 29 0.48 19.48 2.15
C LEU A 29 1.50 20.04 1.15
N ALA A 30 1.14 20.12 -0.13
CA ALA A 30 2.00 20.70 -1.16
C ALA A 30 2.31 22.20 -0.91
N ARG A 31 1.47 22.92 -0.16
CA ARG A 31 1.72 24.33 0.21
C ARG A 31 2.81 24.49 1.27
N PHE A 32 3.03 23.46 2.08
CA PHE A 32 4.09 23.43 3.10
C PHE A 32 5.43 22.97 2.53
N GLY A 33 5.44 22.40 1.32
CA GLY A 33 6.67 22.13 0.57
C GLY A 33 7.19 23.39 -0.12
N THR A 34 8.51 23.56 -0.18
CA THR A 34 9.14 24.57 -1.04
C THR A 34 8.55 24.49 -2.45
N ARG A 35 7.98 25.60 -2.94
CA ARG A 35 7.18 25.81 -4.18
C ARG A 35 7.67 25.17 -5.48
N GLN A 36 8.81 24.48 -5.52
CA GLN A 36 9.45 23.96 -6.73
C GLN A 36 8.95 22.59 -7.22
N SER A 37 8.14 21.84 -6.48
CA SER A 37 7.81 20.45 -6.86
C SER A 37 6.53 20.27 -7.70
N LEU A 38 5.77 21.32 -8.00
CA LEU A 38 4.55 21.21 -8.81
C LEU A 38 4.78 21.64 -10.26
N SER A 39 5.91 21.28 -10.85
CA SER A 39 6.08 21.40 -12.31
C SER A 39 4.97 20.59 -13.01
N THR A 40 4.05 21.29 -13.65
CA THR A 40 2.91 20.78 -14.45
C THR A 40 3.36 20.15 -15.79
N LYS A 41 4.67 19.94 -15.97
CA LYS A 41 5.24 19.40 -17.21
C LYS A 41 5.42 17.88 -17.21
N GLU A 42 5.32 17.20 -16.07
CA GLU A 42 5.57 15.76 -16.01
C GLU A 42 4.35 14.94 -16.46
N ARG A 43 4.50 14.18 -17.56
CA ARG A 43 3.53 13.15 -17.96
C ARG A 43 3.37 12.13 -16.83
N GLY A 44 2.15 11.64 -16.61
CA GLY A 44 1.85 10.63 -15.57
C GLY A 44 1.78 11.16 -14.13
N LYS A 45 2.06 12.45 -13.88
CA LYS A 45 1.93 13.06 -12.55
C LYS A 45 0.50 12.93 -12.00
N LEU A 46 -0.51 13.24 -12.82
CA LEU A 46 -1.93 13.15 -12.43
C LEU A 46 -2.31 11.74 -11.95
N ALA A 47 -1.84 10.68 -12.62
CA ALA A 47 -2.12 9.31 -12.22
C ALA A 47 -1.52 8.99 -10.84
N GLY A 48 -0.26 9.40 -10.61
CA GLY A 48 0.40 9.24 -9.32
C GLY A 48 -0.30 10.05 -8.21
N ASP A 49 -0.72 11.28 -8.51
CA ASP A 49 -1.42 12.15 -7.56
C ASP A 49 -2.81 11.58 -7.23
N LEU A 50 -3.53 10.99 -8.18
CA LEU A 50 -4.82 10.33 -7.95
C LEU A 50 -4.69 9.10 -7.04
N ALA A 51 -3.65 8.29 -7.22
CA ALA A 51 -3.41 7.15 -6.35
C ALA A 51 -2.99 7.56 -4.94
N THR A 52 -2.12 8.56 -4.85
CA THR A 52 -1.69 9.17 -3.58
C THR A 52 -2.90 9.77 -2.87
N ALA A 53 -3.80 10.42 -3.62
CA ALA A 53 -5.03 11.02 -3.10
C ALA A 53 -5.93 9.95 -2.50
N PHE A 54 -6.17 8.83 -3.19
CA PHE A 54 -6.94 7.73 -2.63
C PHE A 54 -6.41 7.27 -1.26
N LEU A 55 -5.13 6.91 -1.20
CA LEU A 55 -4.50 6.38 0.02
C LEU A 55 -4.48 7.41 1.15
N THR A 56 -4.26 8.69 0.82
CA THR A 56 -4.32 9.78 1.80
C THR A 56 -5.76 9.96 2.31
N GLY A 57 -6.75 9.89 1.42
CA GLY A 57 -8.17 9.98 1.77
C GLY A 57 -8.60 8.86 2.71
N VAL A 58 -8.16 7.63 2.45
CA VAL A 58 -8.40 6.47 3.33
C VAL A 58 -7.89 6.79 4.75
N LEU A 59 -6.68 7.32 4.86
CA LEU A 59 -6.09 7.66 6.15
C LEU A 59 -6.80 8.83 6.83
N VAL A 60 -7.26 9.83 6.07
CA VAL A 60 -8.08 10.94 6.59
C VAL A 60 -9.39 10.43 7.18
N CYS A 61 -10.02 9.42 6.56
CA CYS A 61 -11.26 8.83 7.08
C CYS A 61 -11.00 7.90 8.28
N VAL A 62 -9.95 7.08 8.24
CA VAL A 62 -9.76 6.01 9.22
C VAL A 62 -8.97 6.47 10.45
N LEU A 63 -7.91 7.27 10.29
CA LEU A 63 -7.03 7.63 11.42
C LEU A 63 -7.79 8.29 12.58
N PRO A 64 -8.73 9.23 12.36
CA PRO A 64 -9.51 9.81 13.46
C PRO A 64 -10.33 8.76 14.21
N LEU A 65 -11.00 7.85 13.49
CA LEU A 65 -11.76 6.76 14.11
C LEU A 65 -10.85 5.81 14.88
N TYR A 66 -9.69 5.49 14.30
CA TYR A 66 -8.67 4.66 14.92
C TYR A 66 -8.18 5.27 16.24
N VAL A 67 -7.88 6.58 16.24
CA VAL A 67 -7.47 7.35 17.44
C VAL A 67 -8.57 7.34 18.50
N ILE A 68 -9.81 7.66 18.14
CA ILE A 68 -10.96 7.63 19.07
C ILE A 68 -11.12 6.25 19.67
N LEU A 69 -11.12 5.20 18.84
CA LEU A 69 -11.34 3.83 19.28
C LEU A 69 -10.28 3.38 20.29
N ALA A 70 -9.05 3.82 20.16
CA ALA A 70 -8.01 3.42 21.09
C ALA A 70 -7.97 4.21 22.39
N VAL A 71 -8.26 5.51 22.32
CA VAL A 71 -8.27 6.37 23.52
C VAL A 71 -9.50 6.05 24.36
N VAL A 72 -10.65 5.85 23.71
CA VAL A 72 -11.95 5.70 24.36
C VAL A 72 -12.38 4.24 24.47
N GLY A 73 -11.89 3.35 23.60
CA GLY A 73 -12.36 1.96 23.49
C GLY A 73 -13.68 1.79 22.77
N ARG A 74 -14.32 2.90 22.39
CA ARG A 74 -15.66 2.96 21.80
C ARG A 74 -15.73 4.02 20.71
N LEU A 75 -16.44 3.69 19.64
CA LEU A 75 -16.93 4.62 18.65
C LEU A 75 -18.33 5.10 19.06
N SER A 76 -18.75 6.21 18.50
CA SER A 76 -20.12 6.72 18.64
C SER A 76 -20.63 7.12 17.27
N ALA A 77 -21.95 7.20 17.12
CA ALA A 77 -22.54 7.77 15.91
C ALA A 77 -21.99 9.17 15.63
N VAL A 78 -21.74 9.97 16.68
CA VAL A 78 -21.11 11.30 16.58
C VAL A 78 -19.73 11.23 15.95
N ALA A 79 -18.91 10.22 16.29
CA ALA A 79 -17.59 10.04 15.68
C ALA A 79 -17.70 9.78 14.16
N PHE A 80 -18.58 8.87 13.74
CA PHE A 80 -18.81 8.59 12.32
C PHE A 80 -19.33 9.82 11.57
N VAL A 81 -20.33 10.52 12.12
CA VAL A 81 -20.88 11.76 11.55
C VAL A 81 -19.81 12.84 11.43
N THR A 82 -18.99 13.03 12.47
CA THR A 82 -17.92 14.04 12.48
C THR A 82 -16.90 13.76 11.37
N VAL A 83 -16.46 12.51 11.24
CA VAL A 83 -15.53 12.10 10.17
C VAL A 83 -16.16 12.29 8.80
N LEU A 84 -17.43 11.94 8.61
CA LEU A 84 -18.13 12.18 7.35
C LEU A 84 -18.21 13.69 7.03
N CYS A 85 -18.55 14.54 7.99
CA CYS A 85 -18.60 15.99 7.78
C CYS A 85 -17.24 16.56 7.37
N VAL A 86 -16.15 16.14 8.04
CA VAL A 86 -14.78 16.53 7.68
C VAL A 86 -14.43 16.03 6.28
N GLN A 87 -14.75 14.77 5.96
CA GLN A 87 -14.52 14.18 4.65
C GLN A 87 -15.26 14.95 3.55
N LEU A 88 -16.53 15.30 3.75
CA LEU A 88 -17.33 16.07 2.79
C LEU A 88 -16.77 17.48 2.59
N GLY A 89 -16.40 18.18 3.67
CA GLY A 89 -15.77 19.50 3.59
C GLY A 89 -14.47 19.46 2.77
N LEU A 90 -13.62 18.48 3.03
CA LEU A 90 -12.39 18.25 2.26
C LEU A 90 -12.70 17.83 0.82
N ALA A 91 -13.70 16.99 0.59
CA ALA A 91 -14.09 16.53 -0.74
C ALA A 91 -14.56 17.70 -1.63
N CYS A 92 -15.32 18.66 -1.08
CA CYS A 92 -15.70 19.88 -1.81
C CYS A 92 -14.48 20.71 -2.24
N LEU A 93 -13.48 20.87 -1.35
CA LEU A 93 -12.23 21.56 -1.69
C LEU A 93 -11.43 20.77 -2.73
N GLY A 94 -11.39 19.46 -2.59
CA GLY A 94 -10.71 18.53 -3.47
C GLY A 94 -11.30 18.57 -4.88
N ALA A 95 -12.62 18.52 -5.01
CA ALA A 95 -13.33 18.60 -6.29
C ALA A 95 -12.99 19.89 -7.04
N ARG A 96 -13.01 21.03 -6.34
CA ARG A 96 -12.63 22.32 -6.94
C ARG A 96 -11.17 22.32 -7.43
N SER A 97 -10.26 21.74 -6.66
CA SER A 97 -8.84 21.66 -7.05
C SER A 97 -8.61 20.68 -8.19
N LEU A 98 -9.23 19.50 -8.16
CA LEU A 98 -9.11 18.47 -9.18
C LEU A 98 -9.68 18.95 -10.52
N LEU A 99 -10.84 19.62 -10.51
CA LEU A 99 -11.43 20.19 -11.73
C LEU A 99 -10.51 21.22 -12.40
N ARG A 100 -9.78 22.03 -11.61
CA ARG A 100 -8.77 22.95 -12.16
C ARG A 100 -7.62 22.18 -12.80
N GLU A 101 -7.12 21.14 -12.13
CA GLU A 101 -6.03 20.32 -12.65
C GLU A 101 -6.42 19.59 -13.94
N LEU A 102 -7.64 19.01 -13.99
CA LEU A 102 -8.17 18.32 -15.16
C LEU A 102 -8.32 19.26 -16.37
N ARG A 103 -8.76 20.51 -16.15
CA ARG A 103 -8.82 21.52 -17.23
C ARG A 103 -7.46 21.82 -17.83
N HIS A 104 -6.40 21.81 -17.01
CA HIS A 104 -5.03 22.00 -17.49
C HIS A 104 -4.44 20.77 -18.20
N HIS A 105 -4.96 19.58 -17.92
CA HIS A 105 -4.41 18.31 -18.41
C HIS A 105 -5.28 17.58 -19.43
N ALA A 106 -6.42 18.14 -19.83
CA ALA A 106 -7.40 17.50 -20.71
C ALA A 106 -6.80 16.92 -22.00
N GLY A 107 -5.87 17.64 -22.65
CA GLY A 107 -5.20 17.20 -23.87
C GLY A 107 -4.18 16.06 -23.69
N ARG A 108 -3.77 15.72 -22.46
CA ARG A 108 -2.78 14.66 -22.17
C ARG A 108 -3.39 13.39 -21.60
N LEU A 109 -4.70 13.37 -21.36
CA LEU A 109 -5.41 12.20 -20.85
C LEU A 109 -5.65 11.12 -21.91
N GLN A 110 -5.43 11.43 -23.19
CA GLN A 110 -5.72 10.51 -24.29
C GLN A 110 -4.96 9.18 -24.15
N ASP A 111 -3.69 9.23 -23.74
CA ASP A 111 -2.84 8.05 -23.53
C ASP A 111 -3.26 7.20 -22.32
N TRP A 112 -4.14 7.74 -21.46
CA TRP A 112 -4.58 7.11 -20.21
C TRP A 112 -5.99 6.51 -20.29
N TRP A 113 -6.72 6.71 -21.39
CA TRP A 113 -8.09 6.21 -21.54
C TRP A 113 -8.21 4.70 -21.42
N GLY A 114 -7.19 3.95 -21.84
CA GLY A 114 -7.17 2.49 -21.65
C GLY A 114 -7.21 2.10 -20.17
N LEU A 115 -6.43 2.78 -19.32
CA LEU A 115 -6.44 2.57 -17.87
C LEU A 115 -7.74 3.05 -17.21
N VAL A 116 -8.30 4.17 -17.67
CA VAL A 116 -9.59 4.67 -17.17
C VAL A 116 -10.72 3.70 -17.52
N GLY A 117 -10.79 3.25 -18.78
CA GLY A 117 -11.76 2.27 -19.24
C GLY A 117 -11.64 0.95 -18.49
N TRP A 118 -10.41 0.45 -18.30
CA TRP A 118 -10.14 -0.71 -17.45
C TRP A 118 -10.65 -0.49 -16.02
N ALA A 119 -10.28 0.60 -15.36
CA ALA A 119 -10.69 0.89 -13.98
C ALA A 119 -12.21 0.96 -13.82
N LEU A 120 -12.92 1.53 -14.81
CA LEU A 120 -14.37 1.59 -14.84
C LEU A 120 -15.00 0.20 -14.99
N VAL A 121 -14.58 -0.58 -15.98
CA VAL A 121 -15.10 -1.95 -16.21
C VAL A 121 -14.89 -2.81 -14.97
N VAL A 122 -13.69 -2.75 -14.40
CA VAL A 122 -13.34 -3.50 -13.20
C VAL A 122 -14.14 -3.06 -11.99
N GLY A 123 -14.32 -1.76 -11.78
CA GLY A 123 -15.16 -1.24 -10.69
C GLY A 123 -16.63 -1.67 -10.82
N LEU A 124 -17.16 -1.77 -12.03
CA LEU A 124 -18.51 -2.27 -12.25
C LEU A 124 -18.62 -3.77 -11.93
N LEU A 125 -17.65 -4.58 -12.37
CA LEU A 125 -17.58 -6.01 -12.02
C LEU A 125 -17.46 -6.22 -10.50
N ALA A 126 -16.62 -5.41 -9.85
CA ALA A 126 -16.45 -5.38 -8.40
C ALA A 126 -17.75 -5.10 -7.65
N SER A 127 -18.57 -4.20 -8.19
CA SER A 127 -19.86 -3.82 -7.60
C SER A 127 -20.86 -4.97 -7.59
N ALA A 128 -20.74 -5.88 -8.56
CA ALA A 128 -21.57 -7.07 -8.67
C ALA A 128 -21.02 -8.27 -7.86
N ALA A 129 -19.82 -8.16 -7.29
CA ALA A 129 -19.20 -9.22 -6.51
C ALA A 129 -19.56 -9.15 -5.02
N ALA A 130 -19.56 -10.30 -4.37
CA ALA A 130 -19.55 -10.40 -2.91
C ALA A 130 -18.10 -10.58 -2.42
N LEU A 131 -17.86 -10.39 -1.13
CA LEU A 131 -16.61 -10.82 -0.51
C LEU A 131 -16.54 -12.35 -0.59
N TRP A 132 -15.53 -12.91 -1.24
CA TRP A 132 -15.41 -14.37 -1.44
C TRP A 132 -14.29 -15.01 -0.63
N GLY A 133 -13.25 -14.25 -0.28
CA GLY A 133 -12.13 -14.74 0.52
C GLY A 133 -12.56 -15.06 1.95
N TYR A 134 -11.98 -16.13 2.50
CA TYR A 134 -12.29 -16.53 3.87
C TYR A 134 -11.79 -15.46 4.85
N ASP A 135 -10.55 -14.97 4.69
CA ASP A 135 -10.02 -13.91 5.57
C ASP A 135 -10.84 -12.62 5.42
N ALA A 136 -11.28 -12.32 4.20
CA ALA A 136 -12.09 -11.14 3.90
C ALA A 136 -13.43 -11.15 4.65
N GLN A 137 -14.11 -12.31 4.68
CA GLN A 137 -15.37 -12.45 5.40
C GLN A 137 -15.16 -12.59 6.92
N ALA A 138 -14.29 -13.50 7.33
CA ALA A 138 -14.17 -13.94 8.72
C ALA A 138 -13.34 -12.97 9.57
N ILE A 139 -12.26 -12.40 9.02
CA ILE A 139 -11.36 -11.55 9.81
C ILE A 139 -11.76 -10.09 9.66
N TYR A 140 -11.89 -9.58 8.43
CA TYR A 140 -12.08 -8.14 8.20
C TYR A 140 -13.56 -7.76 8.22
N GLY A 141 -14.38 -8.40 7.40
CA GLY A 141 -15.80 -8.12 7.27
C GLY A 141 -16.59 -8.36 8.56
N LEU A 142 -16.32 -9.47 9.26
CA LEU A 142 -16.96 -9.76 10.55
C LEU A 142 -16.58 -8.73 11.62
N LYS A 143 -15.29 -8.36 11.73
CA LYS A 143 -14.86 -7.30 12.66
C LYS A 143 -15.50 -5.96 12.31
N ALA A 144 -15.60 -5.64 11.03
CA ALA A 144 -16.23 -4.43 10.56
C ALA A 144 -17.72 -4.35 10.97
N LYS A 145 -18.46 -5.46 10.82
CA LYS A 145 -19.86 -5.57 11.28
C LYS A 145 -19.96 -5.41 12.79
N ILE A 146 -19.13 -6.12 13.56
CA ILE A 146 -19.08 -6.00 15.03
C ILE A 146 -18.78 -4.55 15.46
N LEU A 147 -17.83 -3.88 14.80
CA LEU A 147 -17.50 -2.48 15.09
C LEU A 147 -18.60 -1.51 14.69
N ALA A 148 -19.32 -1.77 13.60
CA ALA A 148 -20.45 -0.95 13.16
C ALA A 148 -21.68 -1.09 14.08
N ASP A 149 -21.94 -2.31 14.57
CA ASP A 149 -23.10 -2.62 15.41
C ASP A 149 -22.83 -2.34 16.90
N GLY A 150 -21.73 -2.89 17.42
CA GLY A 150 -21.37 -2.82 18.84
C GLY A 150 -20.57 -1.58 19.23
N LEU A 151 -20.04 -0.84 18.24
CA LEU A 151 -19.30 0.42 18.43
C LEU A 151 -18.17 0.34 19.47
N SER A 152 -17.60 -0.83 19.75
CA SER A 152 -16.57 -0.99 20.79
C SER A 152 -15.67 -2.19 20.52
N ILE A 153 -14.38 -2.02 20.84
CA ILE A 153 -13.42 -3.13 20.92
C ILE A 153 -13.50 -3.89 22.25
N TYR A 154 -14.14 -3.31 23.26
CA TYR A 154 -14.38 -3.93 24.57
C TYR A 154 -15.76 -4.60 24.65
N GLY A 155 -16.51 -4.63 23.55
CA GLY A 155 -17.81 -5.31 23.48
C GLY A 155 -17.66 -6.83 23.59
N PRO A 156 -18.71 -7.54 24.05
CA PRO A 156 -18.66 -8.99 24.23
C PRO A 156 -18.33 -9.71 22.92
N ASP A 157 -18.87 -9.25 21.79
CA ASP A 157 -18.62 -9.86 20.49
C ASP A 157 -17.19 -9.63 19.97
N PHE A 158 -16.57 -8.50 20.31
CA PHE A 158 -15.19 -8.22 19.90
C PHE A 158 -14.20 -8.98 20.79
N MET A 159 -14.52 -9.13 22.08
CA MET A 159 -13.68 -9.80 23.06
C MET A 159 -13.89 -11.32 23.13
N ASP A 160 -14.90 -11.87 22.45
CA ASP A 160 -15.13 -13.31 22.39
C ASP A 160 -13.97 -14.02 21.67
N PRO A 161 -13.17 -14.85 22.36
CA PRO A 161 -12.05 -15.55 21.75
C PRO A 161 -12.48 -16.77 20.92
N TYR A 162 -13.77 -17.14 20.95
CA TYR A 162 -14.35 -18.23 20.17
C TYR A 162 -14.97 -17.76 18.84
N ARG A 163 -15.18 -16.45 18.65
CA ARG A 163 -15.63 -15.94 17.35
C ARG A 163 -14.54 -16.08 16.30
N VAL A 164 -14.96 -16.34 15.06
CA VAL A 164 -14.09 -16.59 13.90
C VAL A 164 -13.52 -15.28 13.35
N HIS A 165 -12.84 -14.49 14.18
CA HIS A 165 -12.02 -13.35 13.73
C HIS A 165 -10.53 -13.54 14.03
N TYR A 166 -10.15 -14.83 14.20
CA TYR A 166 -8.87 -15.58 14.32
C TYR A 166 -7.62 -14.92 14.94
N TRP A 167 -7.59 -13.61 15.11
CA TRP A 167 -6.53 -12.79 15.69
C TRP A 167 -7.16 -11.48 16.14
N ASN A 168 -7.65 -11.41 17.38
CA ASN A 168 -8.28 -10.18 17.91
C ASN A 168 -7.31 -8.99 17.77
N ASN A 169 -6.02 -9.24 17.94
CA ASN A 169 -4.90 -8.31 17.79
C ASN A 169 -4.52 -7.92 16.33
N TYR A 170 -5.31 -8.33 15.32
CA TYR A 170 -5.05 -7.92 13.94
C TYR A 170 -5.33 -6.42 13.77
N PRO A 171 -4.48 -5.67 13.03
CA PRO A 171 -4.68 -4.24 12.81
C PRO A 171 -6.06 -3.89 12.20
N LEU A 172 -6.61 -2.73 12.58
CA LEU A 172 -8.02 -2.38 12.35
C LEU A 172 -8.26 -1.39 11.21
N LEU A 173 -7.26 -1.03 10.38
CA LEU A 173 -7.48 -0.03 9.33
C LEU A 173 -8.58 -0.46 8.35
N VAL A 174 -8.51 -1.68 7.84
CA VAL A 174 -9.51 -2.20 6.89
C VAL A 174 -10.85 -2.47 7.58
N PRO A 175 -10.90 -3.12 8.76
CA PRO A 175 -12.15 -3.23 9.52
C PRO A 175 -12.85 -1.89 9.79
N LEU A 176 -12.11 -0.81 10.11
CA LEU A 176 -12.67 0.53 10.32
C LEU A 176 -13.09 1.22 9.03
N LEU A 177 -12.44 0.90 7.91
CA LEU A 177 -12.86 1.35 6.58
C LEU A 177 -14.23 0.76 6.24
N GLU A 178 -14.35 -0.56 6.38
CA GLU A 178 -15.58 -1.32 6.10
C GLU A 178 -16.70 -0.98 7.10
N ALA A 179 -16.36 -0.77 8.38
CA ALA A 179 -17.31 -0.40 9.42
C ALA A 179 -18.02 0.93 9.13
N GLN A 180 -17.37 1.88 8.45
CA GLN A 180 -18.03 3.11 8.04
C GLN A 180 -19.18 2.82 7.05
N VAL A 181 -18.94 1.98 6.06
CA VAL A 181 -19.97 1.62 5.07
C VAL A 181 -21.11 0.85 5.74
N PHE A 182 -20.79 -0.12 6.60
CA PHE A 182 -21.80 -0.85 7.38
C PHE A 182 -22.59 0.06 8.33
N PHE A 183 -21.94 1.01 9.00
CA PHE A 183 -22.61 1.95 9.88
C PHE A 183 -23.65 2.77 9.10
N TRP A 184 -23.28 3.36 7.96
CA TRP A 184 -24.20 4.16 7.15
C TRP A 184 -25.32 3.33 6.53
N ARG A 185 -25.05 2.07 6.18
CA ARG A 185 -26.07 1.11 5.77
C ARG A 185 -27.08 0.86 6.88
N ASN A 186 -26.63 0.61 8.10
CA ASN A 186 -27.51 0.37 9.23
C ASN A 186 -28.38 1.61 9.51
N GLN A 187 -27.82 2.82 9.41
CA GLN A 187 -28.61 4.06 9.50
C GLN A 187 -29.64 4.18 8.36
N TRP A 188 -29.28 3.81 7.13
CA TRP A 188 -30.22 3.82 6.00
C TRP A 188 -31.38 2.84 6.20
N ALA A 189 -31.09 1.62 6.65
CA ALA A 189 -32.10 0.61 6.94
C ALA A 189 -33.05 1.07 8.05
N LEU A 190 -32.52 1.71 9.10
CA LEU A 190 -33.34 2.32 10.17
C LEU A 190 -34.26 3.43 9.65
N LEU A 191 -33.80 4.25 8.69
CA LEU A 191 -34.56 5.37 8.16
C LEU A 191 -35.61 4.96 7.12
N THR A 192 -35.33 3.94 6.31
CA THR A 192 -36.16 3.56 5.16
C THR A 192 -36.96 2.27 5.37
N GLY A 193 -36.58 1.45 6.36
CA GLY A 193 -37.12 0.11 6.55
C GLY A 193 -36.66 -0.91 5.49
N GLU A 194 -35.81 -0.52 4.54
CA GLU A 194 -35.25 -1.43 3.53
C GLU A 194 -34.03 -2.17 4.11
N GLU A 195 -34.17 -3.49 4.33
CA GLU A 195 -33.05 -4.34 4.75
C GLU A 195 -32.07 -4.58 3.60
N LEU A 196 -30.83 -4.11 3.77
CA LEU A 196 -29.73 -4.30 2.82
C LEU A 196 -28.74 -5.33 3.39
N TRP A 197 -29.17 -6.58 3.56
CA TRP A 197 -28.37 -7.65 4.17
C TRP A 197 -27.37 -8.34 3.24
N ASN A 198 -27.01 -7.74 2.10
CA ASN A 198 -25.96 -8.28 1.23
C ASN A 198 -24.64 -7.51 1.39
N ASP A 199 -23.52 -8.23 1.33
CA ASP A 199 -22.18 -7.65 1.31
C ASP A 199 -21.79 -7.21 -0.12
N LEU A 200 -22.78 -6.97 -0.99
CA LEU A 200 -22.57 -6.49 -2.35
C LEU A 200 -22.02 -5.06 -2.29
N GLY A 201 -21.08 -4.76 -3.19
CA GLY A 201 -20.40 -3.47 -3.22
C GLY A 201 -19.25 -3.35 -2.22
N MET A 202 -19.17 -4.16 -1.16
CA MET A 202 -18.01 -4.14 -0.25
C MET A 202 -16.66 -4.37 -0.96
N PRO A 203 -16.55 -5.28 -1.95
CA PRO A 203 -15.31 -5.41 -2.71
C PRO A 203 -14.86 -4.11 -3.38
N VAL A 204 -15.78 -3.21 -3.76
CA VAL A 204 -15.46 -1.94 -4.45
C VAL A 204 -14.47 -1.10 -3.63
N LEU A 205 -14.54 -1.15 -2.30
CA LEU A 205 -13.58 -0.49 -1.41
C LEU A 205 -12.15 -0.97 -1.65
N LEU A 206 -11.98 -2.29 -1.74
CA LEU A 206 -10.69 -2.95 -1.93
C LEU A 206 -10.17 -2.78 -3.37
N TRP A 207 -11.09 -2.70 -4.33
CA TRP A 207 -10.76 -2.36 -5.71
C TRP A 207 -10.19 -0.96 -5.87
N GLY A 208 -10.59 -0.02 -5.00
CA GLY A 208 -9.97 1.29 -4.98
C GLY A 208 -8.46 1.22 -4.75
N PHE A 209 -8.00 0.28 -3.92
CA PHE A 209 -6.57 0.02 -3.71
C PHE A 209 -5.90 -0.60 -4.94
N ILE A 210 -6.58 -1.50 -5.66
CA ILE A 210 -6.03 -2.08 -6.90
C ILE A 210 -5.84 -0.98 -7.95
N ILE A 211 -6.83 -0.11 -8.14
CA ILE A 211 -6.74 1.04 -9.05
C ILE A 211 -5.58 1.95 -8.64
N ALA A 212 -5.49 2.30 -7.35
CA ALA A 212 -4.39 3.12 -6.84
C ALA A 212 -3.02 2.46 -7.05
N LEU A 213 -2.91 1.14 -6.86
CA LEU A 213 -1.67 0.39 -7.06
C LEU A 213 -1.24 0.40 -8.54
N VAL A 214 -2.17 0.13 -9.45
CA VAL A 214 -1.95 0.19 -10.90
C VAL A 214 -1.52 1.59 -11.34
N LEU A 215 -2.20 2.63 -10.88
CA LEU A 215 -1.87 4.02 -11.18
C LEU A 215 -0.49 4.42 -10.64
N GLN A 216 -0.09 3.91 -9.47
CA GLN A 216 1.26 4.14 -8.94
C GLN A 216 2.34 3.46 -9.77
N VAL A 217 2.13 2.20 -10.17
CA VAL A 217 3.07 1.50 -11.05
C VAL A 217 3.19 2.26 -12.38
N ALA A 218 2.05 2.68 -12.96
CA ALA A 218 2.03 3.45 -14.19
C ALA A 218 2.77 4.79 -14.05
N ALA A 219 2.52 5.55 -12.98
CA ALA A 219 3.17 6.83 -12.74
C ALA A 219 4.67 6.68 -12.44
N ALA A 220 5.06 5.68 -11.64
CA ALA A 220 6.45 5.39 -11.34
C ALA A 220 7.24 4.92 -12.57
N THR A 221 6.56 4.25 -13.49
CA THR A 221 7.08 3.88 -14.81
C THR A 221 7.25 5.12 -15.68
N GLU A 222 6.21 5.94 -15.82
CA GLU A 222 6.22 7.13 -16.69
C GLU A 222 7.36 8.10 -16.33
N ARG A 223 7.64 8.26 -15.02
CA ARG A 223 8.77 9.07 -14.54
C ARG A 223 10.14 8.56 -15.00
N ARG A 224 10.27 7.25 -15.24
CA ARG A 224 11.54 6.60 -15.63
C ARG A 224 11.61 6.30 -17.12
N TRP A 225 10.47 6.02 -17.74
CA TRP A 225 10.33 5.69 -19.15
C TRP A 225 9.06 6.33 -19.70
N VAL A 226 9.23 7.56 -20.19
CA VAL A 226 8.16 8.39 -20.75
C VAL A 226 7.43 7.66 -21.89
N GLY A 227 6.10 7.68 -21.85
CA GLY A 227 5.20 7.03 -22.81
C GLY A 227 4.88 5.56 -22.49
N CYS A 228 5.64 4.91 -21.60
CA CYS A 228 5.42 3.51 -21.25
C CYS A 228 4.58 3.33 -19.98
N GLY A 229 4.29 4.40 -19.24
CA GLY A 229 3.53 4.37 -17.99
C GLY A 229 2.18 3.64 -18.11
N PRO A 230 1.27 4.08 -18.99
CA PRO A 230 -0.04 3.46 -19.13
C PRO A 230 0.03 1.97 -19.49
N TRP A 231 0.94 1.61 -20.40
CA TRP A 231 1.13 0.23 -20.85
C TRP A 231 1.64 -0.68 -19.74
N MET A 232 2.62 -0.23 -18.96
CA MET A 232 3.11 -1.00 -17.81
C MET A 232 2.10 -1.07 -16.68
N GLY A 233 1.30 -0.01 -16.49
CA GLY A 233 0.13 -0.04 -15.62
C GLY A 233 -0.85 -1.13 -16.04
N LEU A 234 -1.20 -1.19 -17.33
CA LEU A 234 -2.12 -2.20 -17.85
C LEU A 234 -1.54 -3.61 -17.76
N LEU A 235 -0.26 -3.79 -18.09
CA LEU A 235 0.43 -5.08 -17.97
C LEU A 235 0.46 -5.56 -16.51
N PHE A 236 0.73 -4.65 -15.56
CA PHE A 236 0.62 -4.95 -14.14
C PHE A 236 -0.82 -5.29 -13.77
N ALA A 237 -1.79 -4.51 -14.25
CA ALA A 237 -3.21 -4.69 -13.98
C ALA A 237 -3.74 -6.06 -14.41
N ILE A 238 -3.23 -6.65 -15.50
CA ILE A 238 -3.61 -7.99 -15.98
C ILE A 238 -2.81 -9.14 -15.34
N THR A 239 -1.94 -8.87 -14.37
CA THR A 239 -1.17 -9.91 -13.70
C THR A 239 -2.11 -10.90 -12.99
N PRO A 240 -1.95 -12.23 -13.16
CA PRO A 240 -2.88 -13.21 -12.60
C PRO A 240 -3.12 -13.05 -11.09
N MET A 241 -2.11 -12.68 -10.30
CA MET A 241 -2.27 -12.46 -8.86
C MET A 241 -3.27 -11.35 -8.49
N LEU A 242 -3.50 -10.35 -9.36
CA LEU A 242 -4.55 -9.35 -9.14
C LEU A 242 -5.95 -9.89 -9.44
N TRP A 243 -6.06 -10.89 -10.32
CA TRP A 243 -7.31 -11.44 -10.81
C TRP A 243 -7.71 -12.78 -10.18
N ARG A 244 -6.88 -13.33 -9.30
CA ARG A 244 -7.24 -14.56 -8.61
C ARG A 244 -8.17 -14.26 -7.44
N TRP A 245 -9.13 -15.17 -7.27
CA TRP A 245 -10.11 -15.19 -6.18
C TRP A 245 -9.64 -16.04 -4.99
N THR A 246 -8.50 -16.70 -5.13
CA THR A 246 -7.86 -17.47 -4.05
C THR A 246 -7.37 -16.55 -2.94
N GLU A 247 -7.37 -17.06 -1.71
CA GLU A 247 -6.94 -16.31 -0.52
C GLU A 247 -5.62 -15.55 -0.73
N GLY A 248 -5.63 -14.27 -0.37
CA GLY A 248 -4.49 -13.36 -0.50
C GLY A 248 -4.21 -12.78 -1.90
N ALA A 249 -5.05 -13.07 -2.89
CA ALA A 249 -5.01 -12.45 -4.22
C ALA A 249 -5.95 -11.24 -4.34
N GLY A 250 -5.85 -10.48 -5.45
CA GLY A 250 -6.56 -9.22 -5.62
C GLY A 250 -8.10 -9.31 -5.55
N LEU A 251 -8.71 -10.34 -6.14
CA LEU A 251 -10.18 -10.49 -6.12
C LEU A 251 -10.73 -11.10 -4.83
N SER A 252 -9.87 -11.67 -3.99
CA SER A 252 -10.31 -12.36 -2.78
C SER A 252 -10.86 -11.41 -1.71
N GLY A 253 -10.63 -10.11 -1.85
CA GLY A 253 -10.85 -9.14 -0.79
C GLY A 253 -9.72 -9.10 0.23
N SER A 254 -8.51 -9.51 -0.17
CA SER A 254 -7.37 -9.54 0.74
C SER A 254 -6.81 -8.14 1.04
N VAL A 255 -6.52 -7.91 2.32
CA VAL A 255 -5.76 -6.75 2.81
C VAL A 255 -4.30 -6.73 2.33
N ASP A 256 -3.81 -7.82 1.73
CA ASP A 256 -2.48 -7.87 1.10
C ASP A 256 -2.35 -6.80 0.00
N VAL A 257 -3.44 -6.48 -0.72
CA VAL A 257 -3.51 -5.39 -1.72
C VAL A 257 -3.40 -4.03 -1.06
N VAL A 258 -4.16 -3.82 0.01
CA VAL A 258 -4.17 -2.58 0.79
C VAL A 258 -2.76 -2.29 1.31
N PHE A 259 -2.13 -3.32 1.89
CA PHE A 259 -0.77 -3.26 2.40
C PHE A 259 0.24 -2.97 1.30
N ALA A 260 0.19 -3.69 0.17
CA ALA A 260 1.08 -3.46 -0.97
C ALA A 260 0.97 -2.03 -1.52
N GLY A 261 -0.25 -1.47 -1.56
CA GLY A 261 -0.50 -0.08 -1.95
C GLY A 261 0.21 0.93 -1.05
N PHE A 262 0.04 0.80 0.26
CA PHE A 262 0.72 1.67 1.23
C PHE A 262 2.25 1.50 1.22
N VAL A 263 2.74 0.26 1.12
CA VAL A 263 4.18 -0.03 1.06
C VAL A 263 4.80 0.57 -0.20
N LEU A 264 4.18 0.39 -1.37
CA LEU A 264 4.66 0.98 -2.62
C LEU A 264 4.74 2.50 -2.49
N SER A 265 3.70 3.17 -2.00
CA SER A 265 3.70 4.62 -1.84
C SER A 265 4.74 5.11 -0.85
N ALA A 266 4.91 4.41 0.28
CA ALA A 266 5.93 4.74 1.27
C ALA A 266 7.33 4.64 0.63
N VAL A 267 7.61 3.57 -0.10
CA VAL A 267 8.89 3.38 -0.80
C VAL A 267 9.12 4.48 -1.85
N LEU A 268 8.12 4.78 -2.69
CA LEU A 268 8.24 5.79 -3.76
C LEU A 268 8.40 7.23 -3.23
N GLU A 269 7.79 7.56 -2.10
CA GLU A 269 7.96 8.88 -1.46
C GLU A 269 9.32 8.98 -0.75
N LEU A 270 9.69 7.94 0.00
CA LEU A 270 10.93 7.95 0.78
C LEU A 270 12.18 7.76 -0.08
N CYS A 271 12.10 7.08 -1.23
CA CYS A 271 13.24 6.95 -2.14
C CYS A 271 13.63 8.32 -2.75
N GLN A 272 12.70 9.27 -2.90
CA GLN A 272 13.02 10.63 -3.35
C GLN A 272 13.93 11.36 -2.36
N LEU A 273 13.79 11.08 -1.05
CA LEU A 273 14.69 11.59 -0.03
C LEU A 273 16.08 10.96 -0.13
N ALA A 274 16.15 9.71 -0.59
CA ALA A 274 17.40 9.03 -0.83
C ALA A 274 18.17 9.61 -2.03
N GLU A 275 17.53 10.30 -2.98
CA GLU A 275 18.23 11.00 -4.07
C GLU A 275 18.82 12.34 -3.63
N ARG A 276 18.05 13.10 -2.84
CA ARG A 276 18.34 14.51 -2.56
C ARG A 276 19.25 14.66 -1.33
N THR A 277 20.11 15.67 -1.34
CA THR A 277 20.99 16.00 -0.20
C THR A 277 20.27 16.85 0.86
N GLN A 278 19.28 17.64 0.43
CA GLN A 278 18.45 18.46 1.29
C GLN A 278 17.18 17.70 1.71
N LEU A 279 16.82 17.82 2.99
CA LEU A 279 15.60 17.24 3.53
C LEU A 279 14.37 17.90 2.91
N GLN A 280 13.43 17.09 2.42
CA GLN A 280 12.15 17.57 1.91
C GLN A 280 11.02 17.05 2.79
N TRP A 281 10.34 17.96 3.46
CA TRP A 281 9.27 17.62 4.40
C TRP A 281 8.07 16.94 3.71
N GLY A 282 7.73 17.34 2.49
CA GLY A 282 6.58 16.78 1.76
C GLY A 282 6.65 15.27 1.57
N PRO A 283 7.66 14.73 0.85
CA PRO A 283 7.83 13.29 0.67
C PRO A 283 8.05 12.54 1.99
N LEU A 284 8.73 13.17 2.96
CA LEU A 284 8.92 12.57 4.29
C LEU A 284 7.60 12.34 5.02
N ILE A 285 6.76 13.38 5.12
CA ILE A 285 5.47 13.32 5.80
C ILE A 285 4.55 12.32 5.10
N ARG A 286 4.46 12.36 3.77
CA ARG A 286 3.63 11.41 3.00
C ARG A 286 4.15 9.98 3.14
N GLY A 287 5.46 9.78 3.02
CA GLY A 287 6.08 8.47 3.18
C GLY A 287 5.83 7.87 4.57
N ALA A 288 5.98 8.66 5.64
CA ALA A 288 5.69 8.24 7.00
C ALA A 288 4.19 7.98 7.24
N LEU A 289 3.32 8.79 6.63
CA LEU A 289 1.86 8.60 6.67
C LEU A 289 1.46 7.28 6.00
N PHE A 290 2.02 6.96 4.82
CA PHE A 290 1.77 5.68 4.15
C PHE A 290 2.35 4.50 4.90
N LEU A 291 3.52 4.65 5.51
CA LEU A 291 4.10 3.60 6.35
C LEU A 291 3.25 3.34 7.61
N THR A 292 2.65 4.39 8.18
CA THR A 292 1.64 4.27 9.23
C THR A 292 0.42 3.50 8.73
N GLY A 293 -0.10 3.83 7.54
CA GLY A 293 -1.16 3.06 6.89
C GLY A 293 -0.82 1.58 6.73
N ALA A 294 0.40 1.27 6.29
CA ALA A 294 0.87 -0.12 6.18
C ALA A 294 0.85 -0.85 7.54
N CYS A 295 1.36 -0.22 8.61
CA CYS A 295 1.37 -0.78 9.97
C CYS A 295 -0.04 -0.98 10.55
N LEU A 296 -0.97 -0.07 10.24
CA LEU A 296 -2.37 -0.17 10.66
C LEU A 296 -3.19 -1.15 9.81
N THR A 297 -2.65 -1.60 8.68
CA THR A 297 -3.27 -2.61 7.82
C THR A 297 -2.80 -4.02 8.19
N LYS A 298 -1.49 -4.22 8.37
CA LYS A 298 -0.88 -5.53 8.65
C LYS A 298 0.32 -5.43 9.59
N GLN A 299 0.57 -6.51 10.35
CA GLN A 299 1.72 -6.59 11.26
C GLN A 299 3.06 -6.58 10.53
N GLU A 300 3.08 -7.05 9.27
CA GLU A 300 4.23 -6.99 8.36
C GLU A 300 4.68 -5.54 8.07
N GLY A 301 3.88 -4.53 8.43
CA GLY A 301 4.29 -3.12 8.41
C GLY A 301 5.52 -2.84 9.27
N VAL A 302 5.74 -3.61 10.35
CA VAL A 302 6.98 -3.56 11.14
C VAL A 302 8.19 -3.95 10.29
N ILE A 303 8.06 -5.03 9.50
CA ILE A 303 9.11 -5.54 8.62
C ILE A 303 9.40 -4.52 7.52
N ALA A 304 8.35 -3.96 6.91
CA ALA A 304 8.48 -2.91 5.91
C ALA A 304 9.18 -1.66 6.48
N THR A 305 8.85 -1.26 7.72
CA THR A 305 9.50 -0.15 8.42
C THR A 305 10.98 -0.43 8.63
N GLY A 306 11.33 -1.59 9.20
CA GLY A 306 12.73 -1.99 9.39
C GLY A 306 13.52 -2.04 8.08
N ALA A 307 12.92 -2.56 7.01
CA ALA A 307 13.53 -2.61 5.69
C ALA A 307 13.74 -1.23 5.06
N ILE A 308 12.81 -0.28 5.25
CA ILE A 308 12.97 1.12 4.81
C ILE A 308 14.14 1.78 5.55
N LEU A 309 14.23 1.59 6.87
CA LEU A 309 15.35 2.12 7.66
C LEU A 309 16.68 1.50 7.20
N GLY A 310 16.72 0.19 7.00
CA GLY A 310 17.89 -0.52 6.47
C GLY A 310 18.26 -0.06 5.05
N ALA A 311 17.27 0.21 4.19
CA ALA A 311 17.49 0.72 2.84
C ALA A 311 18.10 2.14 2.85
N PHE A 312 17.71 3.00 3.78
CA PHE A 312 18.36 4.30 3.99
C PHE A 312 19.83 4.12 4.40
N VAL A 313 20.12 3.21 5.34
CA VAL A 313 21.49 2.90 5.76
C VAL A 313 22.31 2.38 4.57
N ALA A 314 21.81 1.38 3.85
CA ALA A 314 22.47 0.79 2.69
C ALA A 314 22.76 1.84 1.60
N THR A 315 21.79 2.71 1.29
CA THR A 315 21.96 3.78 0.30
C THR A 315 22.97 4.83 0.76
N THR A 316 22.96 5.17 2.05
CA THR A 316 23.94 6.09 2.66
C THR A 316 25.36 5.52 2.55
N VAL A 317 25.56 4.26 2.95
CA VAL A 317 26.84 3.55 2.83
C VAL A 317 27.30 3.49 1.38
N TRP A 318 26.39 3.17 0.45
CA TRP A 318 26.70 3.13 -0.99
C TRP A 318 27.16 4.49 -1.53
N LYS A 319 26.49 5.59 -1.14
CA LYS A 319 26.91 6.95 -1.51
C LYS A 319 28.31 7.29 -0.99
N LEU A 320 28.59 6.93 0.26
CA LEU A 320 29.90 7.15 0.88
C LEU A 320 31.01 6.35 0.17
N TRP A 321 30.71 5.11 -0.22
CA TRP A 321 31.63 4.26 -0.96
C TRP A 321 31.93 4.80 -2.37
N ARG A 322 30.92 5.31 -3.09
CA ARG A 322 31.10 5.93 -4.41
C ARG A 322 31.78 7.31 -4.38
N GLY A 323 31.57 8.08 -3.31
CA GLY A 323 32.14 9.41 -3.14
C GLY A 323 33.60 9.41 -2.66
N ARG A 324 34.22 8.22 -2.50
CA ARG A 324 35.56 8.06 -1.91
C ARG A 324 36.67 8.70 -2.74
N ASP A 325 36.47 8.80 -4.05
CA ASP A 325 37.48 9.29 -5.00
C ASP A 325 37.34 10.79 -5.30
N SER A 326 36.25 11.44 -4.87
CA SER A 326 36.04 12.88 -5.06
C SER A 326 35.29 13.53 -3.88
N LEU A 327 36.04 14.31 -3.09
CA LEU A 327 35.63 15.41 -2.20
C LEU A 327 35.25 15.13 -0.73
N ALA A 328 36.00 15.83 0.12
CA ALA A 328 35.63 16.61 1.31
C ALA A 328 34.75 15.95 2.40
N SER A 329 35.29 15.89 3.61
CA SER A 329 34.61 15.53 4.87
C SER A 329 33.22 16.18 5.07
N LEU A 330 33.01 17.37 4.49
CA LEU A 330 31.74 18.11 4.50
C LEU A 330 30.59 17.45 3.70
N ALA A 331 30.88 16.71 2.63
CA ALA A 331 29.87 16.00 1.84
C ALA A 331 29.40 14.73 2.58
N VAL A 332 30.36 13.98 3.13
CA VAL A 332 30.13 12.80 3.99
C VAL A 332 29.28 13.18 5.20
N ARG A 333 29.65 14.25 5.92
CA ARG A 333 28.91 14.73 7.09
C ARG A 333 27.46 15.10 6.76
N ARG A 334 27.21 15.75 5.61
CA ARG A 334 25.85 16.09 5.15
C ARG A 334 25.01 14.85 4.83
N VAL A 335 25.61 13.85 4.17
CA VAL A 335 24.91 12.59 3.85
C VAL A 335 24.53 11.83 5.11
N ILE A 336 25.43 11.72 6.09
CA ILE A 336 25.15 11.06 7.38
C ILE A 336 24.07 11.80 8.16
N LEU A 337 24.16 13.13 8.28
CA LEU A 337 23.16 13.95 8.99
C LEU A 337 21.78 13.86 8.35
N SER A 338 21.68 13.90 7.02
CA SER A 338 20.40 13.77 6.32
C SER A 338 19.80 12.36 6.50
N GLY A 339 20.62 11.31 6.40
CA GLY A 339 20.19 9.93 6.67
C GLY A 339 19.69 9.76 8.11
N ALA A 340 20.47 10.21 9.10
CA ALA A 340 20.10 10.15 10.52
C ALA A 340 18.81 10.94 10.82
N ARG A 341 18.63 12.12 10.22
CA ARG A 341 17.39 12.91 10.35
C ARG A 341 16.19 12.17 9.75
N CYS A 342 16.33 11.57 8.57
CA CYS A 342 15.26 10.77 7.97
C CYS A 342 14.90 9.57 8.85
N LEU A 343 15.90 8.83 9.35
CA LEU A 343 15.68 7.69 10.25
C LEU A 343 14.97 8.12 11.54
N LEU A 344 15.44 9.19 12.18
CA LEU A 344 14.84 9.72 13.39
C LEU A 344 13.39 10.17 13.16
N LEU A 345 13.13 10.88 12.06
CA LEU A 345 11.80 11.41 11.77
C LEU A 345 10.81 10.32 11.36
N VAL A 346 11.22 9.36 10.53
CA VAL A 346 10.38 8.18 10.23
C VAL A 346 10.11 7.40 11.51
N GLY A 347 11.14 7.18 12.34
CA GLY A 347 10.99 6.55 13.65
C GLY A 347 10.00 7.30 14.55
N LEU A 348 10.15 8.61 14.71
CA LEU A 348 9.26 9.43 15.54
C LEU A 348 7.82 9.49 15.03
N LEU A 349 7.61 9.40 13.72
CA LEU A 349 6.27 9.44 13.13
C LEU A 349 5.55 8.09 13.19
N VAL A 350 6.29 6.97 13.16
CA VAL A 350 5.71 5.61 13.18
C VAL A 350 5.71 5.01 14.60
N LEU A 351 6.62 5.42 15.49
CA LEU A 351 6.69 4.93 16.87
C LEU A 351 5.37 5.10 17.65
N PRO A 352 4.65 6.25 17.57
CA PRO A 352 3.35 6.38 18.21
C PRO A 352 2.39 5.29 17.75
N THR A 353 2.38 4.96 16.45
CA THR A 353 1.57 3.88 15.89
C THR A 353 1.90 2.53 16.52
N PHE A 354 3.18 2.21 16.75
CA PHE A 354 3.57 0.94 17.40
C PHE A 354 3.21 0.88 18.88
N VAL A 355 3.50 1.96 19.64
CA VAL A 355 3.13 2.05 21.05
C VAL A 355 1.62 1.88 21.18
N PHE A 356 0.87 2.56 20.32
CA PHE A 356 -0.56 2.53 20.29
C PHE A 356 -1.14 1.18 19.88
N LEU A 357 -0.64 0.55 18.81
CA LEU A 357 -1.01 -0.82 18.42
C LEU A 357 -0.80 -1.76 19.60
N ARG A 358 0.31 -1.64 20.32
CA ARG A 358 0.62 -2.47 21.48
C ARG A 358 -0.33 -2.21 22.66
N VAL A 359 -0.72 -0.97 22.92
CA VAL A 359 -1.67 -0.62 23.98
C VAL A 359 -3.07 -1.15 23.65
N VAL A 360 -3.57 -0.90 22.45
CA VAL A 360 -4.92 -1.31 22.02
C VAL A 360 -5.03 -2.82 21.92
N HIS A 361 -4.08 -3.46 21.26
CA HIS A 361 -4.13 -4.89 21.02
C HIS A 361 -3.61 -5.73 22.20
N GLY A 362 -2.84 -5.13 23.11
CA GLY A 362 -2.37 -5.81 24.32
C GLY A 362 -3.50 -6.16 25.30
N CYS A 363 -4.64 -5.46 25.21
CA CYS A 363 -5.81 -5.72 26.04
C CYS A 363 -6.75 -6.80 25.46
N MET A 364 -6.48 -7.32 24.27
CA MET A 364 -7.35 -8.28 23.60
C MET A 364 -6.97 -9.71 23.97
N PRO A 365 -7.96 -10.59 24.25
CA PRO A 365 -7.67 -11.96 24.63
C PRO A 365 -7.03 -12.71 23.47
N ALA A 366 -6.04 -13.55 23.79
CA ALA A 366 -5.46 -14.48 22.84
C ALA A 366 -6.48 -15.61 22.55
N PRO A 367 -6.56 -16.09 21.29
CA PRO A 367 -7.36 -17.26 20.98
C PRO A 367 -6.89 -18.49 21.80
N PRO A 368 -7.79 -19.29 22.40
CA PRO A 368 -7.40 -20.42 23.25
C PRO A 368 -6.68 -21.52 22.47
N TYR A 369 -6.83 -21.55 21.16
CA TYR A 369 -6.22 -22.51 20.25
C TYR A 369 -4.89 -22.03 19.64
N SER A 370 -4.42 -20.79 19.93
CA SER A 370 -3.13 -20.30 19.44
C SER A 370 -2.17 -20.01 20.60
N ARG A 371 -0.95 -20.55 20.50
CA ARG A 371 0.13 -20.21 21.43
C ARG A 371 0.85 -18.95 20.96
N PRO A 372 1.26 -18.05 21.86
CA PRO A 372 2.12 -16.93 21.51
C PRO A 372 3.39 -17.39 20.77
N TYR A 373 3.72 -16.72 19.68
CA TYR A 373 4.86 -17.10 18.82
C TYR A 373 6.21 -17.13 19.56
N LEU A 374 6.41 -16.22 20.52
CA LEU A 374 7.64 -16.18 21.32
C LEU A 374 7.74 -17.37 22.29
N GLU A 375 6.61 -17.93 22.71
CA GLU A 375 6.59 -19.12 23.57
C GLU A 375 6.87 -20.41 22.78
N THR A 376 6.66 -20.38 21.46
CA THR A 376 6.94 -21.52 20.58
C THR A 376 8.36 -21.50 19.99
N LEU A 377 9.05 -20.36 20.06
CA LEU A 377 10.47 -20.23 19.71
C LEU A 377 11.36 -20.63 20.91
N ASN A 378 12.00 -21.80 20.85
CA ASN A 378 13.04 -22.19 21.80
C ASN A 378 14.39 -22.43 21.10
N LEU A 379 15.50 -22.40 21.85
CA LEU A 379 16.84 -22.59 21.29
C LEU A 379 17.03 -24.00 20.71
N ASP A 380 16.39 -24.99 21.32
CA ASP A 380 16.39 -26.39 20.84
C ASP A 380 15.74 -26.53 19.45
N TRP A 381 14.77 -25.68 19.14
CA TRP A 381 14.15 -25.62 17.83
C TRP A 381 15.14 -25.04 16.81
N LEU A 382 15.80 -23.94 17.14
CA LEU A 382 16.79 -23.31 16.25
C LEU A 382 17.97 -24.24 15.91
N SER A 383 18.35 -25.15 16.81
CA SER A 383 19.40 -26.14 16.53
C SER A 383 18.94 -27.28 15.62
N ARG A 384 17.63 -27.45 15.39
CA ARG A 384 17.05 -28.56 14.60
C ARG A 384 16.61 -28.16 13.19
N ILE A 385 16.73 -26.89 12.80
CA ILE A 385 16.22 -26.36 11.52
C ILE A 385 17.27 -26.23 10.41
N SER A 386 18.36 -27.00 10.46
CA SER A 386 19.48 -26.91 9.49
C SER A 386 19.04 -27.04 8.02
N ASP A 387 18.02 -27.86 7.76
CA ASP A 387 17.62 -28.22 6.39
C ASP A 387 16.54 -27.27 5.83
N ARG A 388 15.89 -26.51 6.71
CA ARG A 388 14.79 -25.61 6.32
C ARG A 388 15.18 -24.51 5.33
N PRO A 389 16.36 -23.86 5.43
CA PRO A 389 16.78 -22.87 4.43
C PRO A 389 16.76 -23.42 3.01
N LEU A 390 17.19 -24.67 2.81
CA LEU A 390 17.18 -25.32 1.51
C LEU A 390 15.76 -25.62 1.04
N THR A 391 14.89 -26.13 1.91
CA THR A 391 13.48 -26.38 1.56
C THR A 391 12.74 -25.09 1.20
N VAL A 392 12.93 -24.02 1.98
CA VAL A 392 12.33 -22.71 1.73
C VAL A 392 12.87 -22.12 0.42
N GLY A 393 14.18 -22.20 0.19
CA GLY A 393 14.82 -21.76 -1.05
C GLY A 393 14.29 -22.50 -2.28
N ALA A 394 14.23 -23.84 -2.21
CA ALA A 394 13.69 -24.67 -3.28
C ALA A 394 12.21 -24.35 -3.56
N PHE A 395 11.41 -24.15 -2.51
CA PHE A 395 10.01 -23.72 -2.67
C PHE A 395 9.91 -22.35 -3.32
N ALA A 396 10.70 -21.37 -2.88
CA ALA A 396 10.69 -20.02 -3.43
C ALA A 396 11.06 -20.00 -4.92
N VAL A 397 12.08 -20.79 -5.31
CA VAL A 397 12.46 -20.97 -6.72
C VAL A 397 11.34 -21.65 -7.50
N ASN A 398 10.71 -22.70 -6.97
CA ASN A 398 9.59 -23.36 -7.65
C ASN A 398 8.39 -22.42 -7.84
N GLU A 399 8.05 -21.64 -6.81
CA GLU A 399 6.96 -20.67 -6.87
C GLU A 399 7.25 -19.55 -7.89
N PHE A 400 8.53 -19.22 -8.10
CA PHE A 400 8.95 -18.26 -9.12
C PHE A 400 8.58 -18.69 -10.54
N PHE A 401 8.58 -20.01 -10.82
CA PHE A 401 8.15 -20.58 -12.10
C PHE A 401 6.65 -20.91 -12.16
N ASN A 402 5.93 -20.75 -11.04
CA ASN A 402 4.52 -21.05 -10.97
C ASN A 402 3.68 -19.95 -11.64
N ASN A 403 2.62 -20.32 -12.37
CA ASN A 403 1.81 -19.39 -13.17
C ASN A 403 0.94 -18.41 -12.33
N ARG A 404 1.11 -18.37 -11.01
CA ARG A 404 0.39 -17.46 -10.11
C ARG A 404 0.71 -15.99 -10.39
N TRP A 405 1.88 -15.76 -10.97
CA TRP A 405 2.53 -14.46 -11.12
C TRP A 405 2.57 -13.98 -12.57
N GLY A 406 2.17 -14.84 -13.52
CA GLY A 406 2.35 -14.63 -14.94
C GLY A 406 3.83 -14.46 -15.34
N LEU A 407 4.06 -13.88 -16.51
CA LEU A 407 5.41 -13.66 -17.03
C LEU A 407 6.11 -12.43 -16.43
N LEU A 408 5.40 -11.55 -15.71
CA LEU A 408 5.95 -10.27 -15.28
C LEU A 408 7.07 -10.43 -14.25
N TRP A 409 6.98 -11.43 -13.35
CA TRP A 409 8.07 -11.77 -12.42
C TRP A 409 9.31 -12.31 -13.12
N LEU A 410 9.11 -13.20 -14.10
CA LEU A 410 10.19 -13.76 -14.90
C LEU A 410 10.90 -12.66 -15.69
N LEU A 411 10.14 -11.86 -16.44
CA LEU A 411 10.66 -10.72 -17.20
C LEU A 411 11.38 -9.72 -16.29
N GLY A 412 10.80 -9.44 -15.12
CA GLY A 412 11.41 -8.55 -14.15
C GLY A 412 12.74 -9.07 -13.62
N SER A 413 12.85 -10.38 -13.35
CA SER A 413 14.09 -10.94 -12.81
C SER A 413 15.15 -11.07 -13.88
N LEU A 414 14.77 -11.49 -15.09
CA LEU A 414 15.66 -11.49 -16.25
C LEU A 414 16.21 -10.09 -16.53
N SER A 415 15.38 -9.05 -16.34
CA SER A 415 15.83 -7.67 -16.53
C SER A 415 17.01 -7.29 -15.63
N LEU A 416 17.06 -7.80 -14.39
CA LEU A 416 18.12 -7.49 -13.43
C LEU A 416 19.51 -7.95 -13.89
N PHE A 417 19.59 -8.93 -14.79
CA PHE A 417 20.84 -9.43 -15.37
C PHE A 417 21.26 -8.68 -16.63
N LEU A 418 20.41 -7.80 -17.17
CA LEU A 418 20.72 -7.08 -18.39
C LEU A 418 21.77 -5.98 -18.15
N PRO A 419 22.63 -5.68 -19.15
CA PRO A 419 23.64 -4.64 -19.01
C PRO A 419 23.00 -3.26 -18.92
N ARG A 420 23.56 -2.41 -18.05
CA ARG A 420 23.07 -1.03 -17.86
C ARG A 420 23.96 -0.04 -18.59
N ARG A 421 23.37 0.93 -19.29
CA ARG A 421 24.08 2.06 -19.88
C ARG A 421 24.46 3.10 -18.83
N HIS A 422 23.57 3.31 -17.86
CA HIS A 422 23.69 4.37 -16.86
C HIS A 422 24.05 3.79 -15.49
N PRO A 423 24.89 4.50 -14.72
CA PRO A 423 25.16 4.14 -13.34
C PRO A 423 23.86 4.08 -12.53
N ILE A 424 23.76 3.12 -11.61
CA ILE A 424 22.62 3.01 -10.69
C ILE A 424 22.56 4.30 -9.86
N ASP A 425 21.37 4.88 -9.74
CA ASP A 425 21.09 6.05 -8.91
C ASP A 425 20.72 5.66 -7.47
N ALA A 426 20.65 6.65 -6.58
CA ALA A 426 20.41 6.37 -5.16
C ALA A 426 19.00 5.85 -4.88
N ALA A 427 17.96 6.29 -5.61
CA ALA A 427 16.61 5.76 -5.46
C ALA A 427 16.53 4.29 -5.85
N THR A 428 17.20 3.89 -6.94
CA THR A 428 17.23 2.48 -7.35
C THR A 428 17.96 1.62 -6.34
N VAL A 429 19.09 2.10 -5.78
CA VAL A 429 19.77 1.40 -4.68
C VAL A 429 18.84 1.25 -3.47
N PHE A 430 18.13 2.31 -3.09
CA PHE A 430 17.16 2.27 -2.00
C PHE A 430 16.06 1.21 -2.24
N CYS A 431 15.41 1.24 -3.41
CA CYS A 431 14.36 0.27 -3.73
C CYS A 431 14.89 -1.17 -3.77
N ARG A 432 16.09 -1.40 -4.34
CA ARG A 432 16.72 -2.74 -4.35
C ARG A 432 17.06 -3.21 -2.94
N ALA A 433 17.63 -2.35 -2.11
CA ALA A 433 17.94 -2.67 -0.72
C ALA A 433 16.66 -3.01 0.06
N PHE A 434 15.59 -2.24 -0.12
CA PHE A 434 14.28 -2.54 0.46
C PHE A 434 13.79 -3.93 0.05
N LEU A 435 13.78 -4.24 -1.26
CA LEU A 435 13.34 -5.54 -1.76
C LEU A 435 14.14 -6.71 -1.17
N VAL A 436 15.47 -6.59 -1.14
CA VAL A 436 16.36 -7.61 -0.58
C VAL A 436 16.10 -7.81 0.91
N LEU A 437 15.99 -6.72 1.68
CA LEU A 437 15.76 -6.79 3.12
C LEU A 437 14.40 -7.39 3.48
N VAL A 438 13.33 -7.00 2.77
CA VAL A 438 12.00 -7.59 3.01
C VAL A 438 11.95 -9.06 2.59
N LEU A 439 12.52 -9.40 1.43
CA LEU A 439 12.59 -10.78 0.97
C LEU A 439 13.37 -11.64 1.97
N ALA A 440 14.53 -11.18 2.43
CA ALA A 440 15.33 -11.86 3.44
C ALA A 440 14.54 -12.06 4.75
N ALA A 441 13.82 -11.03 5.21
CA ALA A 441 12.99 -11.12 6.42
C ALA A 441 11.86 -12.15 6.26
N TYR A 442 11.14 -12.14 5.12
CA TYR A 442 10.07 -13.11 4.86
C TYR A 442 10.58 -14.54 4.74
N LEU A 443 11.70 -14.76 4.03
CA LEU A 443 12.33 -16.08 3.97
C LEU A 443 12.79 -16.54 5.35
N ALA A 444 13.40 -15.66 6.14
CA ALA A 444 13.84 -15.96 7.50
C ALA A 444 12.68 -16.40 8.38
N ILE A 445 11.49 -15.76 8.27
CA ILE A 445 10.29 -16.16 9.01
C ILE A 445 9.91 -17.62 8.73
N PHE A 446 9.93 -18.06 7.47
CA PHE A 446 9.65 -19.47 7.13
C PHE A 446 10.74 -20.43 7.62
N VAL A 447 11.99 -19.98 7.68
CA VAL A 447 13.08 -20.80 8.22
C VAL A 447 12.88 -21.02 9.72
N VAL A 448 12.61 -19.95 10.48
CA VAL A 448 12.59 -20.00 11.95
C VAL A 448 11.23 -20.38 12.54
N THR A 449 10.13 -20.30 11.78
CA THR A 449 8.79 -20.59 12.30
C THR A 449 8.67 -22.00 12.87
N PRO A 450 8.18 -22.21 14.09
CA PRO A 450 8.01 -23.56 14.67
C PRO A 450 6.82 -24.33 14.09
N TYR A 451 6.01 -23.69 13.24
CA TYR A 451 4.80 -24.27 12.68
C TYR A 451 5.05 -25.20 11.46
N PRO A 452 4.02 -25.95 11.00
CA PRO A 452 4.13 -26.81 9.83
C PRO A 452 4.55 -26.06 8.56
N LEU A 453 5.80 -26.25 8.15
CA LEU A 453 6.46 -25.45 7.10
C LEU A 453 5.69 -25.47 5.77
N HIS A 454 5.34 -26.66 5.27
CA HIS A 454 4.68 -26.79 3.97
C HIS A 454 3.31 -26.09 3.92
N PHE A 455 2.52 -26.20 4.99
CA PHE A 455 1.22 -25.52 5.06
C PHE A 455 1.40 -24.00 4.95
N HIS A 456 2.34 -23.43 5.70
CA HIS A 456 2.60 -21.98 5.66
C HIS A 456 3.22 -21.53 4.34
N LEU A 457 4.11 -22.31 3.73
CA LEU A 457 4.65 -22.00 2.41
C LEU A 457 3.53 -21.92 1.37
N HIS A 458 2.63 -22.91 1.33
CA HIS A 458 1.56 -22.94 0.34
C HIS A 458 0.48 -21.86 0.55
N THR A 459 0.24 -21.44 1.79
CA THR A 459 -0.83 -20.48 2.14
C THR A 459 -0.34 -19.03 2.24
N ALA A 460 0.87 -18.77 2.75
CA ALA A 460 1.34 -17.43 3.06
C ALA A 460 2.43 -16.91 2.10
N PHE A 461 3.26 -17.78 1.51
CA PHE A 461 4.41 -17.31 0.72
C PHE A 461 3.99 -16.39 -0.43
N ALA A 462 2.98 -16.80 -1.21
CA ALA A 462 2.52 -15.98 -2.33
C ALA A 462 1.96 -14.63 -1.87
N ARG A 463 1.28 -14.60 -0.72
CA ARG A 463 0.71 -13.38 -0.11
C ARG A 463 1.81 -12.41 0.29
N LEU A 464 2.86 -12.92 0.95
CA LEU A 464 4.02 -12.13 1.35
C LEU A 464 4.78 -11.58 0.14
N MET A 465 4.94 -12.35 -0.93
CA MET A 465 5.58 -11.87 -2.16
C MET A 465 4.76 -10.76 -2.84
N PHE A 466 3.44 -10.81 -2.72
CA PHE A 466 2.56 -9.79 -3.28
C PHE A 466 2.77 -8.42 -2.62
N HIS A 467 3.20 -8.38 -1.36
CA HIS A 467 3.53 -7.13 -0.66
C HIS A 467 4.65 -6.33 -1.35
N ILE A 468 5.64 -7.02 -1.93
CA ILE A 468 6.83 -6.41 -2.55
C ILE A 468 6.78 -6.40 -4.07
N PHE A 469 5.87 -7.17 -4.67
CA PHE A 469 5.75 -7.29 -6.11
C PHE A 469 5.63 -5.95 -6.86
N PRO A 470 4.83 -4.97 -6.41
CA PRO A 470 4.71 -3.70 -7.13
C PRO A 470 6.04 -2.91 -7.14
N VAL A 471 6.79 -2.95 -6.03
CA VAL A 471 8.12 -2.32 -5.94
C VAL A 471 9.11 -3.04 -6.86
N PHE A 472 9.03 -4.37 -6.92
CA PHE A 472 9.85 -5.18 -7.83
C PHE A 472 9.59 -4.83 -9.30
N VAL A 473 8.32 -4.69 -9.71
CA VAL A 473 7.95 -4.26 -11.07
C VAL A 473 8.55 -2.90 -11.40
N VAL A 474 8.47 -1.95 -10.47
CA VAL A 474 9.07 -0.63 -10.65
C VAL A 474 10.60 -0.69 -10.82
N VAL A 475 11.29 -1.55 -10.06
CA VAL A 475 12.75 -1.74 -10.20
C VAL A 475 13.12 -2.44 -11.51
N ALA A 476 12.33 -3.42 -11.95
CA ALA A 476 12.52 -4.09 -13.23
C ALA A 476 12.38 -3.11 -14.40
N ILE A 477 11.38 -2.23 -14.35
CA ILE A 477 11.15 -1.21 -15.37
C ILE A 477 12.31 -0.21 -15.43
N GLU A 478 12.79 0.24 -14.27
CA GLU A 478 13.96 1.10 -14.18
C GLU A 478 15.17 0.45 -14.87
N GLN A 479 15.37 -0.83 -14.62
CA GLN A 479 16.44 -1.62 -15.21
C GLN A 479 16.30 -1.72 -16.73
N ILE A 480 15.10 -2.00 -17.25
CA ILE A 480 14.82 -2.06 -18.70
C ILE A 480 15.00 -0.68 -19.36
N ALA A 481 14.55 0.39 -18.71
CA ALA A 481 14.70 1.76 -19.19
C ALA A 481 16.16 2.19 -19.28
N SER A 482 17.04 1.59 -18.45
CA SER A 482 18.47 1.87 -18.41
C SER A 482 19.31 1.10 -19.46
N LEU A 483 18.69 0.23 -20.25
CA LEU A 483 19.37 -0.54 -21.29
C LEU A 483 19.94 0.37 -22.39
N PRO A 484 21.01 -0.05 -23.08
CA PRO A 484 21.59 0.67 -24.21
C PRO A 484 20.73 0.52 -25.48
N TRP A 485 19.45 0.90 -25.41
CA TRP A 485 18.63 1.04 -26.62
C TRP A 485 19.26 2.12 -27.50
N LYS A 486 19.49 1.83 -28.78
CA LYS A 486 19.66 2.89 -29.80
C LYS A 486 18.33 3.61 -29.86
N ARG A 487 18.17 4.75 -29.16
CA ARG A 487 17.01 5.61 -29.40
C ARG A 487 17.02 5.92 -30.91
N PRO A 488 15.93 5.63 -31.66
CA PRO A 488 15.81 6.21 -33.00
C PRO A 488 16.00 7.71 -32.83
N ALA A 489 16.86 8.30 -33.66
CA ALA A 489 17.07 9.74 -33.66
C ALA A 489 15.68 10.38 -33.72
N LEU A 490 15.32 11.15 -32.69
CA LEU A 490 14.11 11.96 -32.78
C LEU A 490 14.28 12.81 -34.04
N PRO A 491 13.30 12.82 -34.97
CA PRO A 491 13.36 13.71 -36.11
C PRO A 491 13.57 15.11 -35.56
N ALA A 492 14.59 15.80 -36.08
CA ALA A 492 14.90 17.16 -35.68
C ALA A 492 13.60 17.96 -35.73
N GLU A 493 13.24 18.62 -34.63
CA GLU A 493 12.12 19.57 -34.66
C GLU A 493 12.38 20.50 -35.85
N PRO A 494 11.43 20.66 -36.78
CA PRO A 494 11.59 21.63 -37.84
C PRO A 494 11.82 22.97 -37.15
N ILE A 495 12.99 23.56 -37.40
CA ILE A 495 13.29 24.92 -37.01
C ILE A 495 12.17 25.74 -37.66
N ALA A 496 11.26 26.28 -36.84
CA ALA A 496 10.24 27.19 -37.32
C ALA A 496 10.97 28.40 -37.91
N GLY A 497 10.92 28.51 -39.24
CA GLY A 497 11.42 29.65 -40.00
C GLY A 497 10.44 30.81 -39.96
#